data_AF-A0A0L0B9I4-F1
#
_entry.id   AF-A0A0L0B9I4-F1
#
_cell.length_a   1.000
_cell.length_b   1.000
_cell.length_c   1.000
_cell.angle_alpha   90.00
_cell.angle_beta   90.00
_cell.angle_gamma   90.00
#
_symmetry.space_group_name_H-M   'P 1'
#
loop_
_entity.id
_entity.type
_entity.pdbx_description
1 polymer ?
#
loop_
_entity_poly.entity_id
_entity_poly.type
_entity_poly.pdbx_seq_one_letter_code
_entity_poly.pdbx_strand_id
1 'polypeptide(L)' 'MAAYTVQNVFPWRLSNSPVVITAVVKSGTIVVEKQAGDTWVPAFTFTETGCQALWLGRGRFRVTPTGEALYETDEL' A
#
# COMPACT_ATOMS: atom_id res chain seq x y z
N MET A 1 -9.35 20.64 2.15
CA MET A 1 -8.07 20.02 1.75
C MET A 1 -8.38 18.63 1.21
N ALA A 2 -8.31 18.42 -0.11
CA ALA A 2 -8.41 17.08 -0.69
C ALA A 2 -6.97 16.60 -0.94
N ALA A 3 -6.40 15.88 0.03
CA ALA A 3 -5.06 15.30 -0.10
C ALA A 3 -5.18 13.87 -0.62
N TYR A 4 -5.33 13.73 -1.92
CA TYR A 4 -5.12 12.45 -2.61
C TYR A 4 -4.16 12.72 -3.76
N THR A 5 -2.86 12.60 -3.51
CA THR A 5 -1.87 13.02 -4.53
C THR A 5 -1.06 11.88 -5.10
N VAL A 6 -0.98 10.69 -4.50
CA VAL A 6 -0.21 9.58 -5.11
C VAL A 6 -0.83 8.21 -4.82
N GLN A 7 -1.79 7.78 -5.62
CA GLN A 7 -2.20 6.37 -5.67
C GLN A 7 -1.26 5.66 -6.64
N ASN A 8 -0.27 4.89 -6.15
CA ASN A 8 0.49 4.00 -7.05
C ASN A 8 -0.20 2.65 -7.12
N VAL A 9 -0.53 2.25 -8.35
CA VAL A 9 -1.05 0.93 -8.65
C VAL A 9 0.11 0.09 -9.16
N PHE A 10 0.37 -1.01 -8.49
CA PHE A 10 1.44 -1.93 -8.87
C PHE A 10 0.92 -2.95 -9.90
N PRO A 11 1.79 -3.41 -10.81
CA PRO A 11 1.40 -4.37 -11.84
C PRO A 11 0.94 -5.70 -11.22
N TRP A 12 0.30 -6.53 -12.05
CA TRP A 12 -0.19 -7.83 -11.62
C TRP A 12 0.99 -8.74 -11.22
N ARG A 13 0.97 -9.23 -9.98
CA ARG A 13 2.01 -10.14 -9.48
C ARG A 13 1.67 -11.59 -9.77
N LEU A 14 2.63 -12.28 -10.38
CA LEU A 14 2.55 -13.71 -10.71
C LEU A 14 3.03 -14.61 -9.56
N SER A 15 3.82 -14.08 -8.62
CA SER A 15 4.26 -14.78 -7.41
C SER A 15 3.44 -14.37 -6.19
N ASN A 16 3.41 -15.24 -5.18
CA ASN A 16 2.92 -14.91 -3.85
C ASN A 16 4.08 -14.45 -2.95
N SER A 17 4.99 -13.62 -3.46
CA SER A 17 6.07 -13.06 -2.65
C SER A 17 5.50 -12.01 -1.68
N PRO A 18 6.07 -11.79 -0.49
CA PRO A 18 5.72 -10.63 0.30
C PRO A 18 6.08 -9.34 -0.45
N VAL A 19 5.37 -8.26 -0.15
CA VAL A 19 5.77 -6.89 -0.51
C VAL A 19 6.17 -6.21 0.78
N VAL A 20 7.40 -5.70 0.86
CA VAL A 20 7.84 -4.94 2.01
C VAL A 20 7.44 -3.49 1.81
N ILE A 21 6.69 -2.93 2.75
CA ILE A 21 6.30 -1.52 2.74
C ILE A 21 6.92 -0.86 3.96
N THR A 22 7.74 0.15 3.70
CA THR A 22 8.27 1.05 4.73
C THR A 22 7.44 2.32 4.70
N ALA A 23 6.69 2.56 5.75
CA ALA A 23 5.81 3.71 5.92
C ALA A 23 6.46 4.74 6.84
N VAL A 24 6.40 6.01 6.43
CA VAL A 24 6.72 7.17 7.26
C VAL A 24 5.46 8.00 7.40
N VAL A 25 4.80 7.91 8.56
CA VAL A 25 3.54 8.59 8.85
C VAL A 25 3.79 9.71 9.85
N LYS A 26 3.82 10.97 9.36
CA LYS A 26 3.86 12.17 10.21
C LYS A 26 2.46 12.64 10.58
N SER A 27 1.56 12.66 9.59
CA SER A 27 0.13 12.93 9.73
C SER A 27 -0.63 12.20 8.62
N GLY A 28 -1.87 11.79 8.88
CA GLY A 28 -2.66 10.99 7.93
C GLY A 28 -2.43 9.49 8.09
N THR A 29 -2.60 8.75 6.99
CA THR A 29 -2.51 7.28 6.95
C THR A 29 -2.04 6.79 5.59
N ILE A 30 -1.57 5.55 5.52
CA ILE A 30 -1.29 4.86 4.26
C ILE A 30 -2.18 3.64 4.19
N VAL A 31 -3.07 3.60 3.19
CA VAL A 31 -3.95 2.46 2.96
C VAL A 31 -3.37 1.61 1.84
N VAL A 32 -3.18 0.33 2.12
CA VAL A 32 -2.79 -0.69 1.15
C VAL A 32 -4.04 -1.47 0.78
N GLU A 33 -4.38 -1.50 -0.49
CA GLU A 33 -5.57 -2.18 -0.98
C GLU A 33 -5.18 -3.25 -2.00
N LYS A 34 -5.90 -4.36 -1.98
CA LYS A 34 -5.75 -5.45 -2.93
C LYS A 34 -6.92 -5.46 -3.90
N GLN A 35 -6.65 -5.78 -5.16
CA GLN A 35 -7.71 -6.00 -6.13
C GLN A 35 -8.45 -7.32 -5.87
N ALA A 36 -9.77 -7.26 -5.74
CA ALA A 36 -10.68 -8.38 -5.63
C ALA A 36 -11.74 -8.28 -6.75
N GLY A 37 -11.47 -8.94 -7.87
CA GLY A 37 -12.24 -8.75 -9.10
C GLY A 37 -12.09 -7.33 -9.63
N ASP A 38 -13.20 -6.61 -9.77
CA ASP A 38 -13.23 -5.20 -10.22
C ASP A 38 -13.17 -4.18 -9.07
N THR A 39 -13.09 -4.65 -7.82
CA THR A 39 -13.06 -3.79 -6.64
C THR A 39 -11.69 -3.80 -5.95
N TRP A 40 -11.43 -2.78 -5.15
CA TRP A 40 -10.26 -2.67 -4.29
C TRP A 40 -10.69 -2.79 -2.84
N VAL A 41 -10.08 -3.72 -2.11
CA VAL A 41 -10.38 -3.97 -0.70
C VAL A 41 -9.17 -3.63 0.17
N PRO A 42 -9.35 -2.87 1.26
CA PRO A 42 -8.26 -2.59 2.20
C PRO A 42 -7.68 -3.90 2.75
N ALA A 43 -6.37 -4.06 2.56
CA ALA A 43 -5.60 -5.18 3.10
C ALA A 43 -4.84 -4.77 4.36
N PHE A 44 -4.36 -3.52 4.41
CA PHE A 44 -3.62 -3.00 5.56
C PHE A 44 -3.69 -1.47 5.64
N THR A 45 -3.56 -0.91 6.83
CA THR A 45 -3.48 0.53 7.05
C THR A 45 -2.35 0.86 8.00
N PHE A 46 -1.43 1.71 7.56
CA PHE A 46 -0.40 2.30 8.42
C PHE A 46 -0.91 3.61 9.00
N THR A 47 -0.99 3.68 10.32
CA THR A 47 -1.28 4.90 11.08
C THR A 47 -0.03 5.47 11.76
N GLU A 48 1.08 4.73 11.73
CA GLU A 48 2.34 5.07 12.37
C GLU A 48 3.51 4.71 11.44
N THR A 49 4.68 5.28 11.72
CA THR A 49 5.93 4.97 10.99
C THR A 49 6.39 3.56 11.31
N GLY A 50 6.74 2.77 10.30
CA GLY A 50 7.18 1.38 10.47
C GLY A 50 7.47 0.67 9.17
N CYS A 51 7.98 -0.56 9.26
CA CYS A 51 8.26 -1.41 8.11
C CYS A 51 7.54 -2.74 8.28
N GLN A 52 6.81 -3.19 7.26
CA GLN A 52 6.06 -4.44 7.33
C GLN A 52 6.04 -5.19 6.00
N ALA A 53 6.28 -6.50 6.08
CA ALA A 53 6.13 -7.43 4.97
C ALA A 53 4.65 -7.87 4.88
N LEU A 54 3.99 -7.53 3.77
CA LEU A 54 2.59 -7.87 3.51
C LEU A 54 2.50 -8.99 2.47
N TRP A 55 1.82 -10.07 2.84
CA TRP A 55 1.51 -11.18 1.93
C TRP A 55 0.22 -10.89 1.18
N LEU A 56 0.33 -10.08 0.14
CA LEU A 56 -0.83 -9.63 -0.64
C LEU A 56 -1.31 -10.67 -1.67
N GLY A 57 -0.64 -11.82 -1.82
CA GLY A 57 -1.06 -12.81 -2.82
C GLY A 57 -0.70 -12.44 -4.25
N ARG A 58 -1.17 -13.28 -5.16
CA ARG A 58 -1.28 -12.93 -6.58
C ARG A 58 -2.35 -11.85 -6.76
N GLY A 59 -2.10 -10.95 -7.69
CA GLY A 59 -3.03 -9.87 -8.04
C GLY A 59 -2.33 -8.53 -8.16
N ARG A 60 -3.13 -7.48 -8.36
CA ARG A 60 -2.69 -6.10 -8.22
C ARG A 60 -2.92 -5.63 -6.79
N PHE A 61 -2.07 -4.72 -6.36
CA PHE A 61 -2.27 -3.96 -5.14
C PHE A 61 -2.03 -2.48 -5.45
N ARG A 62 -2.59 -1.61 -4.62
CA ARG A 62 -2.34 -0.18 -4.68
C ARG A 62 -2.05 0.35 -3.29
N VAL A 63 -1.25 1.41 -3.24
CA VAL A 63 -0.90 2.08 -1.99
C VAL A 63 -1.31 3.53 -2.10
N THR A 64 -2.11 3.98 -1.13
CA THR A 64 -2.72 5.31 -1.09
C THR A 64 -2.32 6.00 0.22
N PRO A 65 -1.29 6.86 0.22
CA PRO A 65 -0.97 7.74 1.33
C PRO A 65 -1.93 8.95 1.35
N THR A 66 -2.16 9.45 2.56
CA THR A 66 -2.95 10.65 2.83
C THR A 66 -2.19 11.56 3.80
N GLY A 67 -2.47 12.86 3.76
CA GLY A 67 -1.75 13.84 4.59
C GLY A 67 -0.28 13.94 4.22
N GLU A 68 0.59 13.90 5.22
CA GLU A 68 2.06 13.90 5.04
C GLU A 68 2.68 12.49 5.14
N ALA A 69 1.87 11.45 4.95
CA ALA A 69 2.35 10.09 4.94
C ALA A 69 3.12 9.78 3.63
N LEU A 70 4.24 9.09 3.75
CA LEU A 70 5.10 8.65 2.66
C LEU A 70 5.38 7.16 2.79
N TYR A 71 5.65 6.49 1.67
CA TYR A 71 6.05 5.08 1.70
C TYR A 71 7.12 4.78 0.66
N GLU A 72 7.87 3.74 0.95
CA GLU A 72 8.75 3.04 0.01
C GLU A 72 8.32 1.59 -0.06
N THR A 73 8.45 0.99 -1.25
CA THR A 73 8.13 -0.42 -1.48
C THR A 73 9.35 -1.14 -2.02
N ASP A 74 9.71 -2.23 -1.37
CA ASP A 74 10.70 -3.18 -1.88
C ASP A 74 9.99 -4.48 -2.25
N GLU A 75 10.16 -4.90 -3.50
CA GLU A 75 9.77 -6.25 -3.93
C GLU A 75 10.96 -7.19 -3.68
N LEU A 76 10.78 -8.12 -2.73
CA LEU A 76 11.68 -9.25 -2.50
C LEU A 76 11.37 -10.42 -3.45
#